data_AF-A0A660HUK7-F1
#
_entry.id   AF-A0A660HUK7-F1
#
_cell.length_a   1.000
_cell.length_b   1.000
_cell.length_c   1.000
_cell.angle_alpha   90.00
_cell.angle_beta   90.00
_cell.angle_gamma   90.00
#
_symmetry.space_group_name_H-M   'P 1'
#
loop_
_entity.id
_entity.type
_entity.pdbx_description
1 polymer ?
#
loop_
_entity_poly.entity_id
_entity_poly.type
_entity_poly.pdbx_seq_one_letter_code
_entity_poly.pdbx_strand_id
1 'polypeptide(L)'
;MARKIYANINLGPLTPIFRFKIVIILTNWLFQGILYADKTEKIFKLCLDAIFTFIIYKIVLGLGIHISLLEAFLISHTFNWIFNGQLFALAKNFGIVHNDPEKIIDYAYGIKERASGEKSINSVIVYGSLVRSEIKKTSDLDLRIIRKKGLLNGLRASLFGFKERSRAFFHQFPLDMYVVDSPKHLLKMRSDEEPLVLYDTDRVLNK
;
A
#
# COMPACT_ATOMS: atom_id res chain seq x y z
N MET A 1 -21.65 -12.11 -16.17
CA MET A 1 -20.73 -12.08 -15.02
C MET A 1 -19.94 -10.77 -15.09
N ALA A 2 -20.32 -9.75 -14.31
CA ALA A 2 -19.69 -8.43 -14.39
C ALA A 2 -18.29 -8.47 -13.76
N ARG A 3 -17.24 -8.26 -14.57
CA ARG A 3 -15.86 -8.10 -14.11
C ARG A 3 -15.80 -6.87 -13.18
N LYS A 4 -15.40 -7.07 -11.92
CA LYS A 4 -15.16 -5.97 -10.95
C LYS A 4 -14.18 -4.96 -11.58
N ILE A 5 -14.58 -3.69 -11.59
CA ILE A 5 -13.76 -2.57 -12.04
C ILE A 5 -12.74 -2.25 -10.94
N TYR A 6 -11.51 -1.90 -11.32
CA TYR A 6 -10.47 -1.51 -10.39
C TYR A 6 -10.91 -0.26 -9.61
N ALA A 7 -11.07 -0.43 -8.29
CA ALA A 7 -11.77 0.48 -7.38
C ALA A 7 -13.27 0.65 -7.75
N ASN A 8 -14.16 0.52 -6.76
CA ASN A 8 -15.60 0.80 -6.90
C ASN A 8 -15.85 2.32 -7.05
N ILE A 9 -15.19 2.98 -7.99
CA ILE A 9 -15.36 4.40 -8.29
C ILE A 9 -16.33 4.49 -9.47
N ASN A 10 -17.57 4.87 -9.19
CA ASN A 10 -18.55 5.15 -10.24
C ASN A 10 -18.26 6.55 -10.80
N LEU A 11 -17.47 6.62 -11.88
CA LEU A 11 -17.09 7.87 -12.56
C LEU A 11 -18.08 8.25 -13.67
N GLY A 12 -19.30 7.69 -13.66
CA GLY A 12 -20.33 7.95 -14.66
C GLY A 12 -19.84 7.58 -16.08
N PRO A 13 -19.84 8.52 -17.05
CA PRO A 13 -19.47 8.24 -18.44
C PRO A 13 -17.97 7.91 -18.65
N LEU A 14 -17.10 8.16 -17.68
CA LEU A 14 -15.66 7.83 -17.76
C LEU A 14 -15.35 6.39 -17.33
N THR A 15 -16.31 5.69 -16.74
CA THR A 15 -16.20 4.28 -16.30
C THR A 15 -15.67 3.31 -17.39
N PRO A 16 -15.99 3.46 -18.70
CA PRO A 16 -15.41 2.63 -19.76
C PRO A 16 -13.90 2.80 -19.93
N ILE A 17 -13.34 3.98 -19.66
CA ILE A 17 -11.92 4.30 -19.85
C ILE A 17 -11.06 3.55 -18.83
N PHE A 18 -11.57 3.39 -17.60
CA PHE A 18 -10.92 2.60 -16.54
C PHE A 18 -10.98 1.09 -16.76
N ARG A 19 -11.56 0.62 -17.89
CA ARG A 19 -11.47 -0.78 -18.32
C ARG A 19 -10.15 -1.08 -19.06
N PHE A 20 -9.45 -0.07 -19.55
CA PHE A 20 -8.18 -0.25 -20.24
C PHE A 20 -7.07 -0.50 -19.22
N LYS A 21 -6.36 -1.62 -19.37
CA LYS A 21 -5.27 -2.02 -18.47
C LYS A 21 -4.22 -0.92 -18.30
N ILE A 22 -3.92 -0.20 -19.39
CA ILE A 22 -2.97 0.92 -19.38
C ILE A 22 -3.42 2.06 -18.46
N VAL A 23 -4.70 2.41 -18.44
CA VAL A 23 -5.24 3.48 -17.58
C VAL A 23 -5.13 3.09 -16.11
N ILE A 24 -5.38 1.81 -15.78
CA ILE A 24 -5.21 1.29 -14.42
C ILE A 24 -3.74 1.39 -14.00
N ILE A 25 -2.80 0.96 -14.86
CA ILE A 25 -1.36 1.04 -14.59
C ILE A 25 -0.92 2.50 -14.42
N LEU A 26 -1.31 3.40 -15.32
CA LEU A 26 -0.97 4.82 -15.24
C LEU A 26 -1.54 5.50 -14.00
N THR A 27 -2.78 5.19 -13.64
CA THR A 27 -3.42 5.73 -12.43
C THR A 27 -2.71 5.21 -11.18
N ASN A 28 -2.34 3.92 -11.16
CA ASN A 28 -1.61 3.33 -10.06
C ASN A 28 -0.17 3.88 -9.96
N TRP A 29 0.50 4.09 -11.10
CA TRP A 29 1.82 4.73 -11.18
C TRP A 29 1.76 6.17 -10.67
N LEU A 30 0.81 6.97 -11.16
CA LEU A 30 0.67 8.39 -10.81
C LEU A 30 0.34 8.60 -9.33
N PHE A 31 -0.61 7.82 -8.79
CA PHE A 31 -1.08 8.05 -7.43
C PHE A 31 -0.38 7.18 -6.39
N GLN A 32 0.23 6.05 -6.74
CA GLN A 32 0.95 5.16 -5.81
C GLN A 32 0.18 4.83 -4.52
N GLY A 33 -1.15 4.74 -4.61
CA GLY A 33 -2.05 4.52 -3.48
C GLY A 33 -2.19 5.71 -2.50
N ILE A 34 -1.63 6.89 -2.79
CA ILE A 34 -1.67 8.08 -1.91
C ILE A 34 -3.11 8.58 -1.65
N LEU A 35 -4.05 8.29 -2.56
CA LEU A 35 -5.45 8.68 -2.40
C LEU A 35 -6.09 8.03 -1.17
N TYR A 36 -5.77 6.77 -0.91
CA TYR A 36 -6.29 5.99 0.23
C TYR A 36 -5.45 6.11 1.50
N ALA A 37 -4.17 6.48 1.39
CA ALA A 37 -3.28 6.62 2.54
C ALA A 37 -3.77 7.65 3.57
N ASP A 38 -3.31 7.54 4.82
CA ASP A 38 -3.56 8.56 5.84
C ASP A 38 -2.53 9.68 5.81
N LYS A 39 -2.78 10.80 6.52
CA LYS A 39 -1.96 12.01 6.43
C LYS A 39 -0.46 11.73 6.62
N THR A 40 -0.09 10.96 7.64
CA THR A 40 1.33 10.65 7.90
C THR A 40 1.98 9.86 6.78
N GLU A 41 1.32 8.82 6.28
CA GLU A 41 1.85 8.01 5.17
C GLU A 41 1.93 8.81 3.87
N LYS A 42 0.95 9.69 3.59
CA LYS A 42 1.02 10.61 2.44
C LYS A 42 2.24 11.51 2.52
N ILE A 43 2.46 12.16 3.67
CA ILE A 43 3.61 13.03 3.87
C ILE A 43 4.91 12.23 3.70
N PHE A 44 5.00 11.05 4.31
CA PHE A 44 6.17 10.18 4.18
C PHE A 44 6.47 9.82 2.72
N LYS A 45 5.46 9.41 1.95
CA LYS A 45 5.62 9.07 0.52
C LYS A 45 6.13 10.26 -0.30
N LEU A 46 5.54 11.45 -0.11
CA LEU A 46 5.96 12.67 -0.80
C LEU A 46 7.39 13.07 -0.42
N CYS A 47 7.75 12.99 0.86
CA CYS A 47 9.11 13.26 1.31
C CYS A 47 10.11 12.25 0.72
N LEU A 48 9.75 10.97 0.65
CA LEU A 48 10.60 9.94 0.08
C LEU A 48 10.84 10.17 -1.42
N ASP A 49 9.78 10.51 -2.18
CA ASP A 49 9.87 10.89 -3.59
C ASP A 49 10.79 12.11 -3.79
N ALA A 50 10.65 13.14 -2.96
CA ALA A 50 11.46 14.36 -3.04
C ALA A 50 12.94 14.08 -2.71
N ILE A 51 13.22 13.30 -1.66
CA ILE A 51 14.59 12.93 -1.26
C ILE A 51 15.26 12.12 -2.36
N PHE A 52 14.60 11.08 -2.90
CA PHE A 52 15.17 10.28 -3.97
C PHE A 52 15.32 11.06 -5.28
N THR A 53 14.39 11.96 -5.59
CA THR A 53 14.51 12.86 -6.74
C THR A 53 15.76 13.74 -6.59
N PHE A 54 15.99 14.31 -5.41
CA PHE A 54 17.17 15.13 -5.16
C PHE A 54 18.47 14.33 -5.27
N ILE A 55 18.51 13.10 -4.73
CA ILE A 55 19.67 12.22 -4.83
C ILE A 55 19.96 11.87 -6.29
N ILE A 56 18.96 11.43 -7.05
CA ILE A 56 19.13 11.08 -8.46
C ILE A 56 19.52 12.32 -9.27
N TYR A 57 18.90 13.47 -9.01
CA TYR A 57 19.23 14.73 -9.68
C TYR A 57 20.72 15.06 -9.58
N LYS A 58 21.36 14.81 -8.43
CA LYS A 58 22.81 15.00 -8.26
C LYS A 58 23.66 14.06 -9.11
N ILE A 59 23.13 12.91 -9.51
CA ILE A 59 23.79 11.91 -10.35
C ILE A 59 23.62 12.25 -11.84
N VAL A 60 22.42 12.70 -12.26
CA VAL A 60 22.10 12.97 -13.69
C VAL A 60 22.40 14.42 -14.12
N LEU A 61 23.24 15.15 -13.38
CA LEU A 61 23.64 16.51 -13.74
C LEU A 61 24.39 16.48 -15.08
N GLY A 62 23.80 17.05 -16.15
CA GLY A 62 24.50 17.13 -17.45
C GLY A 62 23.65 17.57 -18.65
N LEU A 63 22.32 17.49 -18.56
CA LEU A 63 21.41 17.77 -19.69
C LEU A 63 20.65 19.11 -19.53
N GLY A 64 21.04 19.92 -18.54
CA GLY A 64 20.36 21.17 -18.16
C GLY A 64 19.42 20.96 -16.96
N ILE A 65 19.28 22.00 -16.12
CA ILE A 65 18.62 21.89 -14.81
C ILE A 65 17.20 21.33 -14.88
N HIS A 66 16.41 21.77 -15.86
CA HIS A 66 15.01 21.34 -16.01
C HIS A 66 14.90 19.88 -16.48
N ILE A 67 15.75 19.46 -17.42
CA ILE A 67 15.75 18.09 -17.96
C ILE A 67 16.24 17.12 -16.90
N SER A 68 17.39 17.41 -16.26
CA SER A 68 17.92 16.59 -15.17
C SER A 68 16.93 16.45 -14.01
N LEU A 69 16.16 17.51 -13.69
CA LEU A 69 15.15 17.44 -12.64
C LEU A 69 13.95 16.56 -13.03
N LEU A 70 13.47 16.70 -14.28
CA LEU A 70 12.38 15.87 -14.79
C LEU A 70 12.77 14.40 -14.84
N GLU A 71 13.94 14.08 -15.37
CA GLU A 71 14.48 12.71 -15.42
C GLU A 71 14.63 12.13 -14.02
N ALA A 72 15.22 12.89 -13.10
CA ALA A 72 15.38 12.46 -11.72
C ALA A 72 14.03 12.19 -11.03
N PHE A 73 13.03 13.04 -11.27
CA PHE A 73 11.69 12.83 -10.75
C PHE A 73 11.06 11.56 -11.33
N LEU A 74 11.10 11.37 -12.65
CA LEU A 74 10.52 10.20 -13.31
C LEU A 74 11.17 8.89 -12.85
N ILE A 75 12.50 8.87 -12.72
CA ILE A 75 13.25 7.70 -12.23
C ILE A 75 12.89 7.44 -10.76
N SER A 76 13.00 8.44 -9.89
CA SER A 76 12.66 8.34 -8.46
C SER A 76 11.24 7.83 -8.23
N HIS A 77 10.28 8.48 -8.89
CA HIS A 77 8.87 8.16 -8.77
C HIS A 77 8.59 6.74 -9.28
N THR A 78 9.23 6.31 -10.37
CA THR A 78 9.09 4.92 -10.87
C THR A 78 9.67 3.90 -9.90
N PHE A 79 10.84 4.17 -9.29
CA PHE A 79 11.40 3.29 -8.27
C PHE A 79 10.49 3.19 -7.04
N ASN A 80 9.95 4.32 -6.56
CA ASN A 80 8.99 4.30 -5.46
C ASN A 80 7.70 3.57 -5.85
N TRP A 81 7.23 3.71 -7.09
CA TRP A 81 6.08 2.93 -7.55
C TRP A 81 6.35 1.41 -7.52
N ILE A 82 7.53 0.97 -7.94
CA ILE A 82 7.92 -0.45 -7.96
C ILE A 82 7.97 -1.02 -6.54
N PHE A 83 8.72 -0.38 -5.63
CA PHE A 83 8.97 -0.91 -4.29
C PHE A 83 7.85 -0.60 -3.29
N ASN A 84 7.18 0.53 -3.46
CA ASN A 84 6.25 1.09 -2.49
C ASN A 84 4.79 1.14 -3.00
N GLY A 85 4.57 1.02 -4.30
CA GLY A 85 3.26 1.15 -4.96
C GLY A 85 2.43 -0.13 -5.02
N GLN A 86 2.85 -1.20 -4.33
CA GLN A 86 2.11 -2.46 -4.22
C GLN A 86 1.86 -3.13 -5.60
N LEU A 87 2.90 -3.20 -6.44
CA LEU A 87 2.80 -3.66 -7.84
C LEU A 87 2.09 -5.01 -7.99
N PHE A 88 2.33 -5.97 -7.10
CA PHE A 88 1.68 -7.29 -7.16
C PHE A 88 0.21 -7.25 -6.75
N ALA A 89 -0.19 -6.32 -5.87
CA ALA A 89 -1.61 -6.07 -5.58
C ALA A 89 -2.32 -5.45 -6.80
N LEU A 90 -1.63 -4.66 -7.62
CA LEU A 90 -2.11 -4.25 -8.94
C LEU A 90 -2.18 -5.45 -9.90
N ALA A 91 -1.11 -6.26 -9.98
CA ALA A 91 -0.96 -7.37 -10.92
C ALA A 91 -2.04 -8.46 -10.78
N LYS A 92 -2.63 -8.62 -9.59
CA LYS A 92 -3.77 -9.52 -9.35
C LYS A 92 -4.95 -9.22 -10.29
N ASN A 93 -5.19 -7.94 -10.61
CA ASN A 93 -6.31 -7.51 -11.47
C ASN A 93 -6.12 -7.91 -12.94
N PHE A 94 -4.89 -8.30 -13.30
CA PHE A 94 -4.56 -8.82 -14.62
C PHE A 94 -4.47 -10.35 -14.65
N GLY A 95 -4.73 -11.03 -13.53
CA GLY A 95 -4.63 -12.49 -13.42
C GLY A 95 -3.20 -13.02 -13.47
N ILE A 96 -2.21 -12.17 -13.17
CA ILE A 96 -0.79 -12.55 -13.21
C ILE A 96 -0.40 -13.28 -11.91
N VAL A 97 -0.97 -12.85 -10.79
CA VAL A 97 -0.60 -13.32 -9.45
C VAL A 97 -1.50 -14.48 -9.02
N HIS A 98 -0.86 -15.57 -8.59
CA HIS A 98 -1.50 -16.75 -8.04
C HIS A 98 -0.81 -17.12 -6.72
N ASN A 99 -1.52 -17.01 -5.61
CA ASN A 99 -1.06 -17.40 -4.29
C ASN A 99 -1.80 -18.61 -3.76
N ASP A 100 -1.09 -19.35 -2.95
CA ASP A 100 -1.68 -20.31 -2.05
C ASP A 100 -2.40 -19.55 -0.91
N PRO A 101 -3.67 -19.87 -0.59
CA PRO A 101 -4.31 -19.36 0.63
C PRO A 101 -3.46 -19.49 1.89
N GLU A 102 -2.71 -20.59 2.05
CA GLU A 102 -1.83 -20.79 3.20
C GLU A 102 -0.72 -19.73 3.24
N LYS A 103 -0.12 -19.40 2.09
CA LYS A 103 0.90 -18.34 2.00
C LYS A 103 0.36 -16.97 2.41
N ILE A 104 -0.91 -16.68 2.14
CA ILE A 104 -1.53 -15.40 2.56
C ILE A 104 -1.61 -15.35 4.09
N ILE A 105 -2.02 -16.44 4.71
CA ILE A 105 -2.11 -16.59 6.17
C ILE A 105 -0.72 -16.48 6.79
N ASP A 106 0.26 -17.22 6.27
CA ASP A 106 1.64 -17.19 6.74
C ASP A 106 2.25 -15.79 6.63
N TYR A 107 2.01 -15.10 5.51
CA TYR A 107 2.50 -13.73 5.34
C TYR A 107 1.87 -12.77 6.35
N ALA A 108 0.57 -12.94 6.65
CA ALA A 108 -0.13 -12.13 7.64
C ALA A 108 0.44 -12.35 9.06
N TYR A 109 0.70 -13.59 9.45
CA TYR A 109 1.35 -13.91 10.73
C TYR A 109 2.81 -13.44 10.77
N GLY A 110 3.53 -13.50 9.66
CA GLY A 110 4.88 -12.94 9.56
C GLY A 110 4.89 -11.42 9.74
N ILE A 111 3.89 -10.69 9.19
CA ILE A 111 3.73 -9.26 9.44
C ILE A 111 3.43 -9.02 10.92
N LYS A 112 2.53 -9.80 11.53
CA LYS A 112 2.20 -9.70 12.97
C LYS A 112 3.47 -9.81 13.82
N GLU A 113 4.30 -10.81 13.59
CA GLU A 113 5.54 -11.03 14.34
C GLU A 113 6.48 -9.82 14.22
N ARG A 114 6.75 -9.36 13.00
CA ARG A 114 7.62 -8.19 12.76
C ARG A 114 7.04 -6.90 13.34
N ALA A 115 5.72 -6.74 13.25
CA ALA A 115 5.02 -5.58 13.79
C ALA A 115 5.06 -5.55 15.33
N SER A 116 5.00 -6.72 15.98
CA SER A 116 5.11 -6.83 17.44
C SER A 116 6.48 -6.40 17.96
N GLY A 117 7.53 -6.54 17.14
CA GLY A 117 8.88 -6.04 17.45
C GLY A 117 9.06 -4.54 17.22
N GLU A 118 8.14 -3.85 16.53
CA GLU A 118 8.25 -2.45 16.18
C GLU A 118 7.44 -1.55 17.13
N LYS A 119 8.15 -0.83 18.01
CA LYS A 119 7.56 0.00 19.08
C LYS A 119 6.58 1.07 18.59
N SER A 120 6.69 1.51 17.35
CA SER A 120 5.81 2.52 16.76
C SER A 120 4.48 1.98 16.26
N ILE A 121 4.29 0.66 16.19
CA ILE A 121 3.03 0.05 15.78
C ILE A 121 2.16 -0.21 17.01
N ASN A 122 0.88 0.10 16.89
CA ASN A 122 -0.12 -0.17 17.90
C ASN A 122 -0.88 -1.46 17.60
N SER A 123 -1.42 -1.54 16.39
CA SER A 123 -2.34 -2.61 16.00
C SER A 123 -2.15 -3.00 14.53
N VAL A 124 -2.39 -4.27 14.22
CA VAL A 124 -2.38 -4.85 12.87
C VAL A 124 -3.72 -5.52 12.62
N ILE A 125 -4.39 -5.11 11.55
CA ILE A 125 -5.78 -5.46 11.29
C ILE A 125 -5.91 -5.93 9.85
N VAL A 126 -6.45 -7.13 9.66
CA VAL A 126 -6.70 -7.71 8.34
C VAL A 126 -8.16 -7.50 7.95
N TYR A 127 -8.38 -7.25 6.66
CA TYR A 127 -9.68 -7.09 6.02
C TYR A 127 -9.79 -8.00 4.78
N GLY A 128 -10.91 -7.89 4.06
CA GLY A 128 -11.02 -8.43 2.72
C GLY A 128 -11.22 -9.94 2.70
N SER A 129 -10.68 -10.58 1.66
CA SER A 129 -11.02 -11.98 1.35
C SER A 129 -10.58 -12.99 2.41
N LEU A 130 -9.53 -12.69 3.19
CA LEU A 130 -9.08 -13.52 4.31
C LEU A 130 -10.17 -13.64 5.38
N VAL A 131 -10.75 -12.51 5.78
CA VAL A 131 -11.70 -12.52 6.89
C VAL A 131 -13.09 -13.02 6.47
N ARG A 132 -13.47 -12.81 5.20
CA ARG A 132 -14.72 -13.34 4.66
C ARG A 132 -14.68 -14.84 4.36
N SER A 133 -13.56 -15.53 4.60
CA SER A 133 -13.35 -16.93 4.19
C SER A 133 -13.53 -17.16 2.68
N GLU A 134 -13.21 -16.14 1.88
CA GLU A 134 -13.37 -16.11 0.42
C GLU A 134 -12.00 -16.09 -0.30
N ILE A 135 -10.95 -16.60 0.34
CA ILE A 135 -9.60 -16.58 -0.24
C ILE A 135 -9.58 -17.38 -1.53
N LYS A 136 -9.10 -16.74 -2.60
CA LYS A 136 -8.87 -17.36 -3.90
C LYS A 136 -7.40 -17.27 -4.24
N LYS A 137 -6.99 -18.01 -5.28
CA LYS A 137 -5.62 -17.94 -5.77
C LYS A 137 -5.22 -16.52 -6.21
N THR A 138 -6.17 -15.68 -6.61
CA THR A 138 -5.92 -14.29 -7.01
C THR A 138 -6.16 -13.28 -5.88
N SER A 139 -6.34 -13.75 -4.64
CA SER A 139 -6.53 -12.89 -3.49
C SER A 139 -5.24 -12.17 -3.10
N ASP A 140 -5.41 -10.96 -2.61
CA ASP A 140 -4.40 -10.19 -1.91
C ASP A 140 -4.64 -10.18 -0.40
N LEU A 141 -3.65 -9.66 0.31
CA LEU A 141 -3.71 -9.43 1.74
C LEU A 141 -4.00 -7.96 2.02
N ASP A 142 -5.24 -7.65 2.40
CA ASP A 142 -5.69 -6.31 2.80
C ASP A 142 -5.36 -6.07 4.29
N LEU A 143 -4.43 -5.15 4.56
CA LEU A 143 -3.95 -4.85 5.92
C LEU A 143 -4.03 -3.36 6.26
N ARG A 144 -4.35 -3.06 7.52
CA ARG A 144 -4.26 -1.73 8.11
C ARG A 144 -3.39 -1.82 9.37
N ILE A 145 -2.36 -0.98 9.40
CA ILE A 145 -1.45 -0.87 10.53
C ILE A 145 -1.72 0.45 11.23
N ILE A 146 -2.25 0.39 12.45
CA ILE A 146 -2.44 1.59 13.27
C ILE A 146 -1.13 1.89 13.98
N ARG A 147 -0.59 3.08 13.77
CA ARG A 147 0.61 3.53 14.48
C ARG A 147 0.30 4.14 15.84
N LYS A 148 1.31 4.21 16.70
CA LYS A 148 1.27 5.02 17.92
C LYS A 148 1.38 6.52 17.58
N LYS A 149 0.89 7.36 18.47
CA LYS A 149 0.95 8.83 18.35
C LYS A 149 2.40 9.33 18.37
N GLY A 150 2.62 10.53 17.83
CA GLY A 150 3.93 11.19 17.76
C GLY A 150 4.59 11.10 16.39
N LEU A 151 5.46 12.08 16.09
CA LEU A 151 6.13 12.23 14.79
C LEU A 151 7.12 11.09 14.53
N LEU A 152 7.96 10.77 15.51
CA LEU A 152 8.96 9.70 15.38
C LEU A 152 8.28 8.33 15.16
N ASN A 153 7.17 8.08 15.87
CA ASN A 153 6.38 6.87 15.63
C ASN A 153 5.74 6.87 14.24
N GLY A 154 5.29 8.03 13.75
CA GLY A 154 4.83 8.20 12.37
C GLY A 154 5.88 7.83 11.33
N LEU A 155 7.10 8.33 11.49
CA LEU A 155 8.22 8.02 10.61
C LEU A 155 8.59 6.53 10.67
N ARG A 156 8.77 5.98 11.87
CA ARG A 156 9.12 4.56 12.06
C ARG A 156 8.05 3.61 11.50
N ALA A 157 6.78 3.90 11.75
CA ALA A 157 5.67 3.09 11.22
C ALA A 157 5.58 3.20 9.69
N SER A 158 5.83 4.38 9.12
CA SER A 158 5.86 4.54 7.66
C SER A 158 7.05 3.83 7.02
N LEU A 159 8.22 3.85 7.67
CA LEU A 159 9.39 3.06 7.27
C LEU A 159 9.13 1.56 7.36
N PHE A 160 8.45 1.10 8.41
CA PHE A 160 7.97 -0.27 8.49
C PHE A 160 7.05 -0.59 7.31
N GLY A 161 6.09 0.29 7.03
CA GLY A 161 5.16 0.15 5.92
C GLY A 161 5.86 0.02 4.55
N PHE A 162 6.87 0.87 4.32
CA PHE A 162 7.75 0.80 3.14
C PHE A 162 8.50 -0.54 3.09
N LYS A 163 9.13 -0.96 4.19
CA LYS A 163 9.90 -2.22 4.25
C LYS A 163 9.03 -3.45 3.95
N GLU A 164 7.81 -3.52 4.48
CA GLU A 164 6.91 -4.64 4.21
C GLU A 164 6.44 -4.66 2.75
N ARG A 165 6.17 -3.50 2.14
CA ARG A 165 5.81 -3.40 0.71
C ARG A 165 6.98 -3.77 -0.20
N SER A 166 8.19 -3.32 0.12
CA SER A 166 9.41 -3.74 -0.57
C SER A 166 9.66 -5.24 -0.42
N ARG A 167 9.47 -5.80 0.80
CA ARG A 167 9.57 -7.25 1.01
C ARG A 167 8.53 -7.99 0.16
N ALA A 168 7.29 -7.54 0.14
CA ALA A 168 6.23 -8.15 -0.66
C ALA A 168 6.56 -8.11 -2.15
N PHE A 169 7.14 -7.01 -2.64
CA PHE A 169 7.64 -6.91 -4.01
C PHE A 169 8.68 -8.00 -4.33
N PHE A 170 9.71 -8.16 -3.50
CA PHE A 170 10.73 -9.20 -3.73
C PHE A 170 10.19 -10.63 -3.63
N HIS A 171 9.14 -10.86 -2.84
CA HIS A 171 8.47 -12.16 -2.73
C HIS A 171 7.30 -12.32 -3.73
N GLN A 172 7.11 -11.36 -4.64
CA GLN A 172 6.02 -11.36 -5.61
C GLN A 172 4.62 -11.49 -4.98
N PHE A 173 4.46 -10.98 -3.76
CA PHE A 173 3.28 -11.14 -2.94
C PHE A 173 2.34 -9.93 -3.07
N PRO A 174 1.04 -10.12 -3.34
CA PRO A 174 0.07 -9.03 -3.46
C PRO A 174 -0.35 -8.54 -2.07
N LEU A 175 0.42 -7.59 -1.55
CA LEU A 175 0.14 -6.92 -0.29
C LEU A 175 -0.56 -5.58 -0.55
N ASP A 176 -1.80 -5.43 -0.11
CA ASP A 176 -2.48 -4.12 -0.02
C ASP A 176 -2.49 -3.65 1.44
N MET A 177 -1.51 -2.83 1.81
CA MET A 177 -1.29 -2.40 3.17
C MET A 177 -1.08 -0.89 3.29
N TYR A 178 -1.74 -0.31 4.29
CA TYR A 178 -1.64 1.10 4.66
C TYR A 178 -1.30 1.29 6.14
N VAL A 179 -0.50 2.31 6.43
CA VAL A 179 -0.21 2.79 7.78
C VAL A 179 -1.14 3.95 8.08
N VAL A 180 -1.96 3.81 9.11
CA VAL A 180 -3.04 4.74 9.43
C VAL A 180 -2.81 5.43 10.77
N ASP A 181 -3.26 6.67 10.88
CA ASP A 181 -2.99 7.53 12.03
C ASP A 181 -3.87 7.21 13.23
N SER A 182 -5.06 6.65 12.99
CA SER A 182 -6.02 6.32 14.02
C SER A 182 -7.06 5.29 13.55
N PRO A 183 -7.80 4.65 14.47
CA PRO A 183 -8.91 3.76 14.13
C PRO A 183 -10.01 4.43 13.31
N LYS A 184 -10.13 5.77 13.33
CA LYS A 184 -11.12 6.49 12.50
C LYS A 184 -10.96 6.20 11.01
N HIS A 185 -9.74 5.85 10.57
CA HIS A 185 -9.50 5.44 9.20
C HIS A 185 -10.28 4.18 8.83
N LEU A 186 -10.53 3.29 9.79
CA LEU A 186 -11.26 2.03 9.59
C LEU A 186 -12.74 2.27 9.23
N LEU A 187 -13.30 3.45 9.53
CA LEU A 187 -14.65 3.83 9.11
C LEU A 187 -14.79 3.92 7.58
N LYS A 188 -13.67 3.99 6.84
CA LYS A 188 -13.66 3.92 5.37
C LYS A 188 -13.72 2.49 4.85
N MET A 189 -13.51 1.50 5.72
CA MET A 189 -13.61 0.10 5.38
C MET A 189 -15.08 -0.33 5.37
N ARG A 190 -15.33 -1.48 4.76
CA ARG A 190 -16.67 -2.06 4.68
C ARG A 190 -17.20 -2.39 6.07
N SER A 191 -18.37 -1.85 6.40
CA SER A 191 -19.03 -2.06 7.70
C SER A 191 -19.60 -3.47 7.86
N ASP A 192 -19.77 -4.21 6.75
CA ASP A 192 -20.25 -5.58 6.73
C ASP A 192 -19.13 -6.63 6.88
N GLU A 193 -17.89 -6.18 7.08
CA GLU A 193 -16.73 -7.04 7.36
C GLU A 193 -16.29 -6.87 8.81
N GLU A 194 -16.34 -7.95 9.59
CA GLU A 194 -15.70 -7.97 10.90
C GLU A 194 -14.18 -8.08 10.71
N PRO A 195 -13.36 -7.11 11.15
CA PRO A 195 -11.92 -7.19 10.95
C PRO A 195 -11.25 -8.26 11.81
N LEU A 196 -10.27 -8.97 11.24
CA LEU A 196 -9.40 -9.84 12.03
C LEU A 196 -8.26 -9.01 12.64
N VAL A 197 -8.29 -8.86 13.96
CA VAL A 197 -7.24 -8.17 14.72
C VAL A 197 -6.11 -9.16 15.03
N LEU A 198 -4.98 -9.04 14.32
CA LEU A 198 -3.83 -9.90 14.56
C LEU A 198 -3.01 -9.47 15.78
N TYR A 199 -3.02 -8.17 16.05
CA TYR A 199 -2.23 -7.50 17.08
C TYR A 199 -2.93 -6.22 17.51
N ASP A 200 -3.08 -5.96 18.82
CA ASP A 200 -3.58 -4.69 19.36
C ASP A 200 -3.03 -4.48 20.78
N THR A 201 -1.96 -3.70 20.89
CA THR A 201 -1.23 -3.55 22.16
C THR A 201 -1.99 -2.70 23.17
N ASP A 202 -2.54 -1.59 22.70
CA ASP A 202 -3.12 -0.57 23.58
C ASP A 202 -4.67 -0.64 23.60
N ARG A 203 -5.26 -1.73 23.08
CA ARG A 203 -6.71 -1.97 22.97
C ARG A 203 -7.43 -0.80 22.28
N VAL A 204 -6.81 -0.23 21.25
CA VAL A 204 -7.31 1.01 20.61
C VAL A 204 -8.60 0.76 19.82
N LEU A 205 -8.92 -0.51 19.56
CA LEU A 205 -10.13 -0.93 18.86
C LEU A 205 -11.33 -1.16 19.78
N ASN A 206 -11.13 -1.24 21.10
CA ASN A 206 -12.19 -1.47 22.10
C ASN A 206 -12.68 -0.18 22.79
N LYS A 207 -12.52 0.98 22.14
CA LYS A 207 -12.96 2.29 22.64
C LYS A 207 -13.92 2.97 21.69
#